data_AF-A0A6N9NSM7-F1
#
_entry.id   AF-A0A6N9NSM7-F1
#
_cell.length_a   1.000
_cell.length_b   1.000
_cell.length_c   1.000
_cell.angle_alpha   90.00
_cell.angle_beta   90.00
_cell.angle_gamma   90.00
#
_symmetry.space_group_name_H-M   'P 1'
#
loop_
_entity.id
_entity.type
_entity.pdbx_description
1 polymer ?
#
loop_
_entity_poly.entity_id
_entity_poly.type
_entity_poly.pdbx_seq_one_letter_code
_entity_poly.pdbx_strand_id
1 'polypeptide(L)'
;MQDKKTSIAVLPFVNRSADNSNEFFCDGITDEIINALSNIEQLSVTSRTSSFYFKNKNYSLQEISNQLNVSTILEGSVRFNGQQIRIHAQLIEVKNDHTFWSSTWDRKLENVFQIQDEISLLIAEKLREKYGHLEISEHLVKPVTNSIDAYQYCLKAKQLFNKWNPSSVNEAIELFEMALKIDDQLIEAHVGLADAYSFLAVAGFAPNQETWIKVNEHLMKAKLINAEYAPLNYLLANQAFFTAADFGKAAKYIQKSIISKPNHSEGQQFLSFLYILRGELDTANTLLQYVKSIDPLNQETMFYEAYFFYRSYQFDKAENSLQQLLDENAQNIPAIITMLYVLLKKGAYQQAEHLLNTTPNELIMPDERLGLQCLIQILKSNGEGELDSFRELESRAKKDTSFQAHAYLFLAYANLNQFDAAFKMMDKLYNNKSSVLLLTFSDPLADSIQADDQYLIYHARTYPPINASKINTTNNSSALNDNTSMQMLSTLKDFMQTEKPFLNPQLTLRSLANQINIHPNQLSWLLNEHLKQNYNEYINQYRVEEFKKLAVDSSNKHISLIGLAYESGFNSKTVFNTTFKKIVGMTPKEYQTKHSSLE
;
A
#
# COMPACT_ATOMS: atom_id res chain seq x y z
N MET A 1 -4.27 -15.95 0.81
CA MET A 1 -5.18 -14.92 1.32
C MET A 1 -4.99 -14.83 2.81
N GLN A 2 -4.39 -13.76 3.32
CA GLN A 2 -4.31 -13.51 4.76
C GLN A 2 -5.72 -13.42 5.35
N ASP A 3 -5.89 -13.98 6.54
CA ASP A 3 -7.18 -14.02 7.24
C ASP A 3 -7.64 -12.58 7.54
N LYS A 4 -8.86 -12.21 7.11
CA LYS A 4 -9.41 -10.84 7.24
C LYS A 4 -9.43 -10.34 8.70
N LYS A 5 -9.31 -11.27 9.66
CA LYS A 5 -9.22 -11.02 11.10
C LYS A 5 -8.08 -10.10 11.54
N THR A 6 -6.97 -10.02 10.80
CA THR A 6 -5.77 -9.27 11.23
C THR A 6 -5.42 -8.19 10.22
N SER A 7 -6.33 -7.23 10.08
CA SER A 7 -6.24 -6.13 9.12
C SER A 7 -6.58 -4.78 9.75
N ILE A 8 -5.83 -3.73 9.38
CA ILE A 8 -5.95 -2.39 9.96
C ILE A 8 -5.84 -1.29 8.89
N ALA A 9 -6.69 -0.27 9.02
CA ALA A 9 -6.49 1.03 8.38
C ALA A 9 -6.17 2.09 9.43
N VAL A 10 -5.25 3.01 9.12
CA VAL A 10 -4.90 4.12 9.99
C VAL A 10 -5.42 5.40 9.36
N LEU A 11 -6.50 5.94 9.90
CA LEU A 11 -7.11 7.15 9.34
C LEU A 11 -6.27 8.39 9.67
N PRO A 12 -6.28 9.40 8.79
CA PRO A 12 -5.59 10.66 9.03
C PRO A 12 -5.93 11.24 10.40
N PHE A 13 -4.90 11.44 11.22
CA PHE A 13 -5.06 12.05 12.53
C PHE A 13 -5.61 13.46 12.37
N VAL A 14 -6.63 13.80 13.15
CA VAL A 14 -7.30 15.09 13.04
C VAL A 14 -6.59 16.14 13.90
N ASN A 15 -6.26 17.29 13.31
CA ASN A 15 -5.81 18.45 14.07
C ASN A 15 -6.99 19.06 14.85
N ARG A 16 -6.90 19.07 16.19
CA ARG A 16 -7.90 19.65 17.10
C ARG A 16 -7.45 20.98 17.71
N SER A 17 -6.57 21.69 17.01
CA SER A 17 -6.04 23.00 17.39
C SER A 17 -6.69 24.09 16.56
N ALA A 18 -6.63 25.34 17.02
CA ALA A 18 -7.15 26.49 16.25
C ALA A 18 -6.28 26.84 15.03
N ASP A 19 -5.01 26.46 15.06
CA ASP A 19 -4.05 26.71 13.99
C ASP A 19 -3.94 25.50 13.05
N ASN A 20 -4.25 25.73 11.77
CA ASN A 20 -4.16 24.73 10.70
C ASN A 20 -2.74 24.58 10.13
N SER A 21 -1.78 25.40 10.54
CA SER A 21 -0.40 25.33 10.05
C SER A 21 0.24 23.96 10.32
N ASN A 22 -0.22 23.24 11.34
CA ASN A 22 0.34 21.96 11.79
C ASN A 22 -0.37 20.72 11.19
N GLU A 23 -1.22 20.89 10.19
CA GLU A 23 -1.92 19.77 9.55
C GLU A 23 -0.95 18.72 8.99
N PHE A 24 0.15 19.17 8.37
CA PHE A 24 1.20 18.29 7.83
C PHE A 24 1.81 17.37 8.91
N PHE A 25 1.82 17.79 10.18
CA PHE A 25 2.38 17.00 11.27
C PHE A 25 1.46 15.85 11.66
N CYS A 26 0.14 16.10 11.65
CA CYS A 26 -0.84 15.05 11.88
C CYS A 26 -0.76 13.99 10.76
N ASP A 27 -0.57 14.47 9.52
CA ASP A 27 -0.37 13.61 8.37
C ASP A 27 0.92 12.79 8.49
N GLY A 28 2.01 13.40 8.98
CA GLY A 28 3.27 12.73 9.27
C GLY A 28 3.14 11.61 10.31
N ILE A 29 2.49 11.87 11.44
CA ILE A 29 2.24 10.83 12.46
C ILE A 29 1.44 9.67 11.86
N THR A 30 0.43 9.98 11.06
CA THR A 30 -0.39 8.95 10.40
C THR A 30 0.47 8.07 9.49
N ASP A 31 1.30 8.71 8.66
CA ASP A 31 2.17 8.03 7.70
C ASP A 31 3.22 7.14 8.39
N GLU A 32 3.84 7.62 9.47
CA GLU A 32 4.80 6.82 10.24
C GLU A 32 4.16 5.61 10.90
N ILE A 33 2.96 5.75 11.44
CA ILE A 33 2.25 4.60 12.02
C ILE A 33 1.93 3.57 10.93
N ILE A 34 1.47 4.02 9.75
CA ILE A 34 1.24 3.13 8.61
C ILE A 34 2.53 2.40 8.23
N ASN A 35 3.65 3.13 8.10
CA ASN A 35 4.95 2.58 7.73
C ASN A 35 5.49 1.59 8.78
N ALA A 36 5.34 1.90 10.07
CA ALA A 36 5.78 1.05 11.17
C ALA A 36 4.97 -0.25 11.24
N LEU A 37 3.64 -0.17 11.19
CA LEU A 37 2.78 -1.36 11.23
C LEU A 37 2.93 -2.22 9.97
N SER A 38 3.22 -1.59 8.83
CA SER A 38 3.49 -2.24 7.55
C SER A 38 4.70 -3.20 7.59
N ASN A 39 5.61 -3.05 8.55
CA ASN A 39 6.76 -3.96 8.70
C ASN A 39 6.42 -5.25 9.46
N ILE A 40 5.18 -5.43 9.92
CA ILE A 40 4.72 -6.64 10.62
C ILE A 40 4.10 -7.58 9.58
N GLU A 41 4.82 -8.65 9.21
CA GLU A 41 4.43 -9.56 8.12
C GLU A 41 3.03 -10.18 8.31
N GLN A 42 2.63 -10.46 9.55
CA GLN A 42 1.34 -11.08 9.86
C GLN A 42 0.16 -10.08 9.89
N LEU A 43 0.42 -8.77 9.74
CA LEU A 43 -0.57 -7.71 9.83
C LEU A 43 -0.82 -7.09 8.45
N SER A 44 -2.06 -7.15 7.97
CA SER A 44 -2.46 -6.47 6.74
C SER A 44 -2.74 -4.99 7.03
N VAL A 45 -1.92 -4.09 6.52
CA VAL A 45 -2.06 -2.64 6.74
C VAL A 45 -2.47 -1.96 5.44
N THR A 46 -3.53 -1.15 5.48
CA THR A 46 -3.92 -0.32 4.32
C THR A 46 -2.88 0.79 4.09
N SER A 47 -2.62 1.09 2.83
CA SER A 47 -1.71 2.15 2.42
C SER A 47 -2.09 3.53 2.95
N ARG A 48 -1.13 4.45 2.87
CA ARG A 48 -1.32 5.88 3.07
C ARG A 48 -2.37 6.44 2.09
N THR A 49 -2.22 6.22 0.79
CA THR A 49 -3.10 6.81 -0.24
C THR A 49 -4.57 6.45 -0.01
N SER A 50 -4.85 5.17 0.22
CA SER A 50 -6.19 4.69 0.49
C SER A 50 -6.75 5.17 1.83
N SER A 51 -5.92 5.27 2.87
CA SER A 51 -6.37 5.83 4.15
C SER A 51 -6.69 7.33 4.05
N PHE A 52 -5.86 8.07 3.33
CA PHE A 52 -6.03 9.51 3.12
C PHE A 52 -7.15 9.87 2.15
N TYR A 53 -7.65 8.93 1.36
CA TYR A 53 -8.85 9.12 0.53
C TYR A 53 -10.04 9.63 1.36
N PHE A 54 -10.16 9.22 2.62
CA PHE A 54 -11.25 9.59 3.52
C PHE A 54 -11.03 10.93 4.25
N LYS A 55 -9.85 11.55 4.08
CA LYS A 55 -9.55 12.83 4.74
C LYS A 55 -10.58 13.89 4.34
N ASN A 56 -11.17 14.56 5.33
CA ASN A 56 -12.20 15.59 5.14
C ASN A 56 -13.47 15.11 4.40
N LYS A 57 -13.71 13.79 4.33
CA LYS A 57 -14.95 13.21 3.78
C LYS A 57 -15.81 12.64 4.92
N ASN A 58 -17.13 12.70 4.75
CA ASN A 58 -18.08 12.19 5.73
C ASN A 58 -18.48 10.75 5.38
N TYR A 59 -17.70 9.77 5.86
CA TYR A 59 -18.03 8.35 5.78
C TYR A 59 -18.16 7.76 7.19
N SER A 60 -19.06 6.80 7.36
CA SER A 60 -19.12 5.98 8.56
C SER A 60 -17.96 4.98 8.60
N LEU A 61 -17.57 4.54 9.80
CA LEU A 61 -16.53 3.52 9.97
C LEU A 61 -16.84 2.22 9.21
N GLN A 62 -18.12 1.87 9.08
CA GLN A 62 -18.55 0.68 8.35
C GLN A 62 -18.35 0.82 6.84
N GLU A 63 -18.62 2.00 6.27
CA GLU A 63 -18.34 2.28 4.86
C GLU A 63 -16.84 2.26 4.57
N ILE A 64 -16.04 2.91 5.43
CA ILE A 64 -14.58 2.94 5.33
C ILE A 64 -14.02 1.51 5.37
N SER A 65 -14.43 0.72 6.37
CA SER A 65 -14.01 -0.69 6.53
C SER A 65 -14.36 -1.56 5.33
N ASN A 66 -15.54 -1.36 4.74
CA ASN A 66 -15.96 -2.10 3.56
C ASN A 66 -15.12 -1.75 2.33
N GLN A 67 -14.85 -0.46 2.09
CA GLN A 67 -14.05 0.00 0.96
C GLN A 67 -12.57 -0.40 1.09
N LEU A 68 -12.02 -0.32 2.31
CA LEU A 68 -10.63 -0.70 2.60
C LEU A 68 -10.44 -2.19 2.87
N ASN A 69 -11.53 -2.95 2.98
CA ASN A 69 -11.55 -4.38 3.33
C ASN A 69 -10.84 -4.71 4.67
N VAL A 70 -10.92 -3.82 5.67
CA VAL A 70 -10.25 -3.99 6.98
C VAL A 70 -11.21 -4.34 8.12
N SER A 71 -10.69 -5.01 9.15
CA SER A 71 -11.43 -5.36 10.37
C SER A 71 -11.26 -4.35 11.51
N THR A 72 -10.13 -3.64 11.51
CA THR A 72 -9.74 -2.67 12.55
C THR A 72 -9.49 -1.31 11.92
N ILE A 73 -9.91 -0.26 12.63
CA ILE A 73 -9.57 1.12 12.29
C ILE A 73 -8.83 1.75 13.47
N LEU A 74 -7.72 2.41 13.17
CA LEU A 74 -7.05 3.33 14.08
C LEU A 74 -7.47 4.75 13.74
N GLU A 75 -8.06 5.43 14.72
CA GLU A 75 -8.33 6.86 14.66
C GLU A 75 -7.44 7.61 15.65
N GLY A 76 -7.14 8.86 15.35
CA GLY A 76 -6.40 9.70 16.26
C GLY A 76 -6.63 11.19 16.07
N SER A 77 -6.15 11.95 17.04
CA SER A 77 -6.15 13.41 16.97
C SER A 77 -4.93 13.98 17.66
N VAL A 78 -4.49 15.14 17.17
CA VAL A 78 -3.37 15.89 17.75
C VAL A 78 -3.87 17.27 18.13
N ARG A 79 -3.49 17.74 19.33
CA ARG A 79 -3.74 19.11 19.77
C ARG A 79 -2.40 19.76 20.14
N PHE A 80 -2.15 20.93 19.58
CA PHE A 80 -0.96 21.74 19.82
C PHE A 80 -1.28 22.84 20.84
N ASN A 81 -0.33 23.09 21.74
CA ASN A 81 -0.32 24.23 22.64
C ASN A 81 1.13 24.73 22.78
N GLY A 82 1.53 25.64 21.89
CA GLY A 82 2.93 26.06 21.76
C GLY A 82 3.82 24.87 21.41
N GLN A 83 4.82 24.58 22.27
CA GLN A 83 5.72 23.43 22.10
C GLN A 83 5.18 22.12 22.69
N GLN A 84 4.02 22.13 23.34
CA GLN A 84 3.39 20.91 23.85
C GLN A 84 2.38 20.35 22.85
N ILE A 85 2.40 19.03 22.72
CA ILE A 85 1.48 18.27 21.89
C ILE A 85 0.76 17.23 22.75
N ARG A 86 -0.56 17.13 22.54
CA ARG A 86 -1.38 16.06 23.07
C ARG A 86 -1.82 15.18 21.91
N ILE A 87 -1.38 13.93 21.90
CA ILE A 87 -1.77 12.93 20.91
C ILE A 87 -2.80 12.01 21.56
N HIS A 88 -3.93 11.76 20.89
CA HIS A 88 -4.91 10.76 21.28
C HIS A 88 -5.04 9.75 20.14
N ALA A 89 -5.07 8.46 20.46
CA ALA A 89 -5.28 7.38 19.49
C ALA A 89 -6.21 6.30 20.05
N GLN A 90 -6.99 5.66 19.19
CA GLN A 90 -7.91 4.58 19.55
C GLN A 90 -8.00 3.51 18.46
N LEU A 91 -8.08 2.24 18.88
CA LEU A 91 -8.28 1.09 18.00
C LEU A 91 -9.72 0.59 18.13
N ILE A 92 -10.39 0.47 16.99
CA ILE A 92 -11.81 0.15 16.88
C ILE A 92 -11.98 -1.12 16.03
N GLU A 93 -12.65 -2.13 16.59
CA GLU A 93 -13.13 -3.29 15.85
C GLU A 93 -14.45 -2.94 15.16
N VAL A 94 -14.45 -2.87 13.82
CA VAL A 94 -15.56 -2.26 13.07
C VAL A 94 -16.84 -3.10 13.11
N LYS A 95 -16.72 -4.42 13.15
CA LYS A 95 -17.88 -5.34 13.13
C LYS A 95 -18.91 -5.04 14.22
N ASN A 96 -18.46 -4.58 15.39
CA ASN A 96 -19.29 -4.30 16.56
C ASN A 96 -19.20 -2.83 17.00
N ASP A 97 -18.57 -1.97 16.20
CA ASP A 97 -18.23 -0.58 16.54
C ASP A 97 -17.61 -0.47 17.95
N HIS A 98 -16.66 -1.34 18.25
CA HIS A 98 -16.13 -1.53 19.60
C HIS A 98 -14.70 -1.02 19.70
N THR A 99 -14.51 0.11 20.40
CA THR A 99 -13.18 0.58 20.82
C THR A 99 -12.61 -0.36 21.89
N PHE A 100 -11.59 -1.14 21.52
CA PHE A 100 -10.94 -2.06 22.46
C PHE A 100 -9.68 -1.48 23.11
N TRP A 101 -9.14 -0.38 22.57
CA TRP A 101 -8.02 0.33 23.17
C TRP A 101 -8.05 1.82 22.81
N SER A 102 -7.62 2.65 23.75
CA SER A 102 -7.41 4.08 23.56
C SER A 102 -6.30 4.57 24.47
N SER A 103 -5.51 5.54 24.03
CA SER A 103 -4.44 6.15 24.83
C SER A 103 -4.28 7.63 24.50
N THR A 104 -3.67 8.37 25.43
CA THR A 104 -3.34 9.79 25.29
C THR A 104 -1.93 10.03 25.79
N TRP A 105 -1.15 10.79 25.03
CA TRP A 105 0.21 11.17 25.37
C TRP A 105 0.35 12.69 25.36
N ASP A 106 0.87 13.24 26.46
CA ASP A 106 1.31 14.63 26.55
C ASP A 106 2.84 14.67 26.41
N ARG A 107 3.31 15.44 25.43
CA ARG A 107 4.71 15.45 25.00
C ARG A 107 5.15 16.83 24.52
N LYS A 108 6.46 17.03 24.41
CA LYS A 108 7.04 18.18 23.73
C LYS A 108 7.31 17.86 22.26
N LEU A 109 7.16 18.85 21.38
CA LEU A 109 7.35 18.72 19.94
C LEU A 109 8.75 18.21 19.56
N GLU A 110 9.78 18.63 20.31
CA GLU A 110 11.19 18.22 20.10
C GLU A 110 11.43 16.70 20.23
N ASN A 111 10.55 15.98 20.95
CA ASN A 111 10.68 14.54 21.18
C ASN A 111 9.88 13.69 20.18
N VAL A 112 9.29 14.30 19.12
CA VAL A 112 8.30 13.63 18.26
C VAL A 112 8.78 12.29 17.69
N PHE A 113 10.02 12.19 17.22
CA PHE A 113 10.52 10.95 16.60
C PHE A 113 10.63 9.79 17.60
N GLN A 114 11.05 10.06 18.84
CA GLN A 114 11.08 9.03 19.90
C GLN A 114 9.66 8.53 20.22
N ILE A 115 8.68 9.43 20.14
CA ILE A 115 7.28 9.13 20.44
C ILE A 115 6.62 8.33 19.31
N GLN A 116 7.00 8.55 18.05
CA GLN A 116 6.41 7.85 16.91
C GLN A 116 6.65 6.33 16.97
N ASP A 117 7.89 5.90 17.25
CA ASP A 117 8.20 4.48 17.41
C ASP A 117 7.54 3.92 18.68
N GLU A 118 7.55 4.66 19.80
CA GLU A 118 6.85 4.28 21.05
C GLU A 118 5.35 4.04 20.81
N ILE A 119 4.67 4.98 20.14
CA ILE A 119 3.24 4.89 19.82
C ILE A 119 2.97 3.72 18.87
N SER A 120 3.77 3.57 17.82
CA SER A 120 3.60 2.50 16.83
C SER A 120 3.81 1.12 17.43
N LEU A 121 4.84 0.95 18.25
CA LEU A 121 5.10 -0.28 19.01
C LEU A 121 3.94 -0.59 19.96
N LEU A 122 3.45 0.40 20.71
CA LEU A 122 2.33 0.19 21.62
C LEU A 122 1.05 -0.19 20.87
N ILE A 123 0.78 0.39 19.70
CA ILE A 123 -0.35 0.01 18.85
C ILE A 123 -0.18 -1.45 18.37
N ALA A 124 1.00 -1.81 17.87
CA ALA A 124 1.30 -3.18 17.42
C ALA A 124 1.12 -4.21 18.56
N GLU A 125 1.60 -3.89 19.76
CA GLU A 125 1.41 -4.70 20.96
C GLU A 125 -0.06 -4.91 21.29
N LYS A 126 -0.88 -3.86 21.18
CA LYS A 126 -2.33 -3.95 21.44
C LYS A 126 -3.07 -4.76 20.38
N LEU A 127 -2.64 -4.68 19.12
CA LEU A 127 -3.13 -5.57 18.06
C LEU A 127 -2.78 -7.03 18.36
N ARG A 128 -1.55 -7.30 18.81
CA ARG A 128 -1.11 -8.65 19.19
C ARG A 128 -1.90 -9.20 20.38
N GLU A 129 -2.16 -8.37 21.38
CA GLU A 129 -2.96 -8.75 22.55
C GLU A 129 -4.40 -9.16 22.17
N LYS A 130 -4.96 -8.52 21.13
CA LYS A 130 -6.34 -8.71 20.66
C LYS A 130 -6.49 -9.82 19.63
N TYR A 131 -5.62 -9.90 18.62
CA TYR A 131 -5.79 -10.79 17.47
C TYR A 131 -4.94 -12.03 17.53
N GLY A 132 -3.96 -12.07 18.43
CA GLY A 132 -3.06 -13.19 18.55
C GLY A 132 -1.67 -12.88 18.03
N HIS A 133 -0.93 -13.94 17.69
CA HIS A 133 0.50 -13.84 17.49
C HIS A 133 0.88 -12.94 16.29
N LEU A 134 1.64 -11.89 16.61
CA LEU A 134 2.33 -11.01 15.68
C LEU A 134 3.82 -11.01 16.07
N GLU A 135 4.71 -11.27 15.11
CA GLU A 135 6.14 -11.12 15.32
C GLU A 135 6.47 -9.63 15.26
N ILE A 136 6.72 -9.04 16.43
CA ILE A 136 7.01 -7.61 16.58
C ILE A 136 8.48 -7.49 16.98
N SER A 137 9.22 -6.69 16.22
CA SER A 137 10.60 -6.33 16.56
C SER A 137 10.62 -5.30 17.69
N GLU A 138 11.75 -5.17 18.41
CA GLU A 138 11.89 -4.14 19.46
C GLU A 138 11.75 -2.70 18.92
N HIS A 139 12.05 -2.50 17.64
CA HIS A 139 11.78 -1.27 16.89
C HIS A 139 11.06 -1.64 15.59
N LEU A 140 10.05 -0.87 15.21
CA LEU A 140 9.32 -1.09 13.95
C LEU A 140 9.90 -0.28 12.81
N VAL A 141 10.48 0.87 13.13
CA VAL A 141 11.11 1.78 12.18
C VAL A 141 12.36 2.41 12.78
N LYS A 142 13.34 2.70 11.93
CA LYS A 142 14.46 3.56 12.32
C LYS A 142 14.11 5.00 11.95
N PRO A 143 14.43 6.00 12.79
CA PRO A 143 14.25 7.40 12.43
C PRO A 143 14.96 7.70 11.10
N VAL A 144 14.23 8.29 10.16
CA VAL A 144 14.75 8.61 8.82
C VAL A 144 15.73 9.79 8.87
N THR A 145 15.56 10.67 9.86
CA THR A 145 16.45 11.79 10.18
C THR A 145 16.32 12.14 11.67
N ASN A 146 17.31 12.85 12.21
CA ASN A 146 17.23 13.46 13.54
C ASN A 146 16.71 14.91 13.50
N SER A 147 16.50 15.49 12.31
CA SER A 147 16.03 16.86 12.13
C SER A 147 14.53 16.90 11.86
N ILE A 148 13.78 17.54 12.78
CA ILE A 148 12.35 17.77 12.60
C ILE A 148 12.12 18.59 11.33
N ASP A 149 12.88 19.66 11.12
CA ASP A 149 12.67 20.56 9.98
C ASP A 149 12.91 19.84 8.64
N ALA A 150 13.97 19.03 8.52
CA ALA A 150 14.24 18.25 7.30
C ALA A 150 13.10 17.28 6.99
N TYR A 151 12.59 16.61 8.03
CA TYR A 151 11.47 15.70 7.92
C TYR A 151 10.18 16.42 7.53
N GLN A 152 9.88 17.57 8.14
CA GLN A 152 8.72 18.38 7.80
C GLN A 152 8.73 18.83 6.34
N TYR A 153 9.90 19.25 5.85
CA TYR A 153 10.07 19.60 4.44
C TYR A 153 9.78 18.40 3.53
N CYS A 154 10.28 17.21 3.86
CA CYS A 154 9.99 16.00 3.09
C CYS A 154 8.51 15.62 3.06
N LEU A 155 7.83 15.70 4.20
CA LEU A 155 6.40 15.39 4.27
C LEU A 155 5.56 16.36 3.43
N LYS A 156 5.85 17.66 3.54
CA LYS A 156 5.18 18.69 2.73
C LYS A 156 5.46 18.49 1.24
N ALA A 157 6.70 18.17 0.89
CA ALA A 157 7.10 17.88 -0.49
C ALA A 157 6.34 16.67 -1.07
N LYS A 158 6.29 15.55 -0.34
CA LYS A 158 5.51 14.36 -0.73
C LYS A 158 4.02 14.69 -0.95
N GLN A 159 3.43 15.48 -0.05
CA GLN A 159 2.03 15.90 -0.20
C GLN A 159 1.78 16.72 -1.47
N LEU A 160 2.69 17.64 -1.81
CA LEU A 160 2.59 18.44 -3.03
C LEU A 160 2.86 17.61 -4.29
N PHE A 161 3.86 16.73 -4.24
CA PHE A 161 4.17 15.80 -5.33
C PHE A 161 2.96 14.92 -5.68
N ASN A 162 2.24 14.43 -4.66
CA ASN A 162 1.02 13.63 -4.83
C ASN A 162 -0.16 14.38 -5.48
N LYS A 163 -0.04 15.68 -5.79
CA LYS A 163 -1.04 16.41 -6.60
C LYS A 163 -0.80 16.29 -8.11
N TRP A 164 0.31 15.68 -8.55
CA TRP A 164 0.59 15.30 -9.94
C TRP A 164 0.38 16.43 -10.97
N ASN A 165 0.81 17.65 -10.63
CA ASN A 165 0.79 18.79 -11.54
C ASN A 165 2.11 19.56 -11.50
N PRO A 166 2.53 20.19 -12.59
CA PRO A 166 3.86 20.79 -12.68
C PRO A 166 4.15 21.85 -11.62
N SER A 167 3.18 22.71 -11.28
CA SER A 167 3.39 23.76 -10.27
C SER A 167 3.65 23.15 -8.89
N SER A 168 2.79 22.22 -8.46
CA SER A 168 2.96 21.55 -7.15
C SER A 168 4.24 20.72 -7.09
N VAL A 169 4.64 20.10 -8.21
CA VAL A 169 5.90 19.33 -8.28
C VAL A 169 7.12 20.23 -8.17
N ASN A 170 7.11 21.42 -8.79
CA ASN A 170 8.20 22.40 -8.61
C ASN A 170 8.31 22.88 -7.15
N GLU A 171 7.18 23.16 -6.48
CA GLU A 171 7.19 23.47 -5.05
C GLU A 171 7.70 22.30 -4.20
N ALA A 172 7.35 21.06 -4.57
CA ALA A 172 7.87 19.86 -3.90
C ALA A 172 9.40 19.75 -4.04
N ILE A 173 9.95 20.06 -5.23
CA ILE A 173 11.39 20.09 -5.47
C ILE A 173 12.08 21.07 -4.51
N GLU A 174 11.57 22.30 -4.40
CA GLU A 174 12.14 23.31 -3.49
C GLU A 174 12.17 22.81 -2.04
N LEU A 175 11.08 22.17 -1.58
CA LEU A 175 10.98 21.63 -0.24
C LEU A 175 11.96 20.46 -0.02
N PHE A 176 12.08 19.51 -0.96
CA PHE A 176 13.07 18.44 -0.86
C PHE A 176 14.51 18.99 -0.85
N GLU A 177 14.80 20.02 -1.63
CA GLU A 177 16.10 20.69 -1.62
C GLU A 177 16.37 21.36 -0.27
N MET A 178 15.36 21.97 0.35
CA MET A 178 15.47 22.53 1.70
C MET A 178 15.69 21.45 2.76
N ALA A 179 15.06 20.27 2.61
CA ALA A 179 15.34 19.12 3.46
C ALA A 179 16.80 18.67 3.36
N LEU A 180 17.34 18.56 2.13
CA LEU A 180 18.73 18.16 1.89
C LEU A 180 19.77 19.20 2.32
N LYS A 181 19.40 20.47 2.42
CA LYS A 181 20.29 21.49 3.03
C LYS A 181 20.50 21.27 4.52
N ILE A 182 19.56 20.60 5.19
CA ILE A 182 19.60 20.34 6.63
C ILE A 182 20.17 18.94 6.90
N ASP A 183 19.77 17.96 6.11
CA ASP A 183 20.25 16.57 6.20
C ASP A 183 20.54 16.04 4.79
N ASP A 184 21.81 16.06 4.40
CA ASP A 184 22.27 15.67 3.06
C ASP A 184 22.26 14.15 2.83
N GLN A 185 22.01 13.35 3.88
CA GLN A 185 21.89 11.89 3.80
C GLN A 185 20.44 11.42 3.84
N LEU A 186 19.48 12.35 3.79
CA LEU A 186 18.05 12.03 3.81
C LEU A 186 17.62 11.37 2.50
N ILE A 187 17.68 10.04 2.46
CA ILE A 187 17.42 9.22 1.27
C ILE A 187 16.04 9.47 0.65
N GLU A 188 15.03 9.76 1.48
CA GLU A 188 13.69 10.08 0.99
C GLU A 188 13.64 11.35 0.15
N ALA A 189 14.42 12.37 0.51
CA ALA A 189 14.51 13.60 -0.27
C ALA A 189 15.27 13.38 -1.58
N HIS A 190 16.31 12.53 -1.57
CA HIS A 190 16.99 12.14 -2.81
C HIS A 190 16.06 11.40 -3.77
N VAL A 191 15.35 10.38 -3.29
CA VAL A 191 14.39 9.64 -4.12
C VAL A 191 13.24 10.55 -4.57
N GLY A 192 12.70 11.38 -3.67
CA GLY A 192 11.63 12.33 -4.00
C GLY A 192 12.03 13.34 -5.08
N LEU A 193 13.27 13.85 -5.05
CA LEU A 193 13.79 14.70 -6.13
C LEU A 193 13.97 13.94 -7.44
N ALA A 194 14.52 12.72 -7.39
CA ALA A 194 14.66 11.90 -8.58
C ALA A 194 13.29 11.62 -9.24
N ASP A 195 12.27 11.35 -8.44
CA ASP A 195 10.90 11.11 -8.91
C ASP A 195 10.26 12.39 -9.48
N ALA A 196 10.34 13.50 -8.75
CA ALA A 196 9.83 14.80 -9.19
C ALA A 196 10.46 15.28 -10.50
N TYR A 197 11.79 15.19 -10.62
CA TYR A 197 12.49 15.51 -11.86
C TYR A 197 12.12 14.54 -13.01
N SER A 198 11.98 13.24 -12.72
CA SER A 198 11.55 12.25 -13.72
C SER A 198 10.15 12.55 -14.26
N PHE A 199 9.21 12.89 -13.36
CA PHE A 199 7.85 13.29 -13.72
C PHE A 199 7.86 14.50 -14.68
N LEU A 200 8.60 15.57 -14.34
CA LEU A 200 8.67 16.76 -15.19
C LEU A 200 9.33 16.48 -16.55
N ALA A 201 10.36 15.64 -16.59
CA ALA A 201 11.03 15.25 -17.83
C ALA A 201 10.12 14.44 -18.76
N VAL A 202 9.44 13.42 -18.22
CA VAL A 202 8.53 12.55 -18.98
C VAL A 202 7.31 13.33 -19.47
N ALA A 203 6.77 14.21 -18.64
CA ALA A 203 5.62 15.04 -18.99
C ALA A 203 5.98 16.24 -19.90
N GLY A 204 7.26 16.42 -20.27
CA GLY A 204 7.71 17.46 -21.20
C GLY A 204 7.75 18.88 -20.63
N PHE A 205 7.70 19.02 -19.30
CA PHE A 205 7.72 20.31 -18.60
C PHE A 205 9.13 20.77 -18.20
N ALA A 206 10.19 20.01 -18.51
CA ALA A 206 11.57 20.37 -18.25
C ALA A 206 12.52 19.93 -19.38
N PRO A 207 13.68 20.61 -19.57
CA PRO A 207 14.67 20.21 -20.56
C PRO A 207 15.15 18.78 -20.31
N ASN A 208 14.91 17.88 -21.26
CA ASN A 208 15.10 16.44 -21.07
C ASN A 208 16.52 16.10 -20.60
N GLN A 209 17.56 16.57 -21.30
CA GLN A 209 18.93 16.17 -21.02
C GLN A 209 19.45 16.63 -19.65
N GLU A 210 19.21 17.89 -19.27
CA GLU A 210 19.65 18.43 -17.97
C GLU A 210 18.88 17.80 -16.80
N THR A 211 17.58 17.58 -16.99
CA THR A 211 16.72 16.99 -15.95
C THR A 211 17.14 15.54 -15.66
N TRP A 212 17.43 14.74 -16.69
CA TRP A 212 17.92 13.38 -16.51
C TRP A 212 19.30 13.29 -15.85
N ILE A 213 20.16 14.31 -15.99
CA ILE A 213 21.42 14.38 -15.23
C ILE A 213 21.11 14.50 -13.73
N LYS A 214 20.22 15.43 -13.34
CA LYS A 214 19.80 15.58 -11.93
C LYS A 214 19.18 14.31 -11.37
N VAL A 215 18.27 13.65 -12.12
CA VAL A 215 17.69 12.36 -11.73
C VAL A 215 18.79 11.36 -11.39
N ASN A 216 19.77 11.18 -12.28
CA ASN A 216 20.85 10.23 -12.07
C ASN A 216 21.73 10.58 -10.86
N GLU A 217 22.03 11.85 -10.63
CA GLU A 217 22.80 12.30 -9.46
C GLU A 217 22.09 11.92 -8.15
N HIS A 218 20.79 12.18 -8.04
CA HIS A 218 20.02 11.85 -6.85
C HIS A 218 19.85 10.33 -6.67
N LEU A 219 19.64 9.56 -7.74
CA LEU A 219 19.61 8.10 -7.68
C LEU A 219 20.95 7.51 -7.23
N MET A 220 22.08 8.07 -7.69
CA MET A 220 23.42 7.66 -7.24
C MET A 220 23.64 7.94 -5.76
N LYS A 221 23.25 9.12 -5.27
CA LYS A 221 23.35 9.46 -3.84
C LYS A 221 22.48 8.53 -2.98
N ALA A 222 21.21 8.31 -3.36
CA ALA A 222 20.33 7.38 -2.69
C ALA A 222 20.93 5.96 -2.64
N LYS A 223 21.54 5.50 -3.73
CA LYS A 223 22.22 4.20 -3.80
C LYS A 223 23.44 4.09 -2.89
N LEU A 224 24.19 5.18 -2.71
CA LEU A 224 25.31 5.23 -1.77
C LEU A 224 24.85 5.14 -0.31
N ILE A 225 23.68 5.71 0.00
CA ILE A 225 23.09 5.67 1.34
C ILE A 225 22.51 4.28 1.64
N ASN A 226 21.65 3.76 0.77
CA ASN A 226 21.08 2.42 0.89
C ASN A 226 20.68 1.85 -0.47
N ALA A 227 21.51 0.96 -1.01
CA ALA A 227 21.29 0.33 -2.31
C ALA A 227 20.07 -0.61 -2.37
N GLU A 228 19.59 -1.09 -1.24
CA GLU A 228 18.43 -2.00 -1.17
C GLU A 228 17.11 -1.23 -0.91
N TYR A 229 17.16 0.10 -0.76
CA TYR A 229 15.96 0.91 -0.52
C TYR A 229 14.89 0.69 -1.60
N ALA A 230 13.67 0.32 -1.19
CA ALA A 230 12.65 -0.13 -2.13
C ALA A 230 12.20 0.95 -3.14
N PRO A 231 11.92 2.21 -2.75
CA PRO A 231 11.62 3.29 -3.69
C PRO A 231 12.75 3.58 -4.69
N LEU A 232 14.02 3.50 -4.26
CA LEU A 232 15.16 3.63 -5.18
C LEU A 232 15.14 2.54 -6.25
N ASN A 233 14.97 1.27 -5.85
CA ASN A 233 14.94 0.15 -6.79
C ASN A 233 13.73 0.21 -7.73
N TYR A 234 12.60 0.75 -7.27
CA TYR A 234 11.45 1.05 -8.12
C TYR A 234 11.77 2.10 -9.20
N LEU A 235 12.39 3.23 -8.82
CA LEU A 235 12.79 4.26 -9.80
C LEU A 235 13.84 3.74 -10.79
N LEU A 236 14.79 2.91 -10.34
CA LEU A 236 15.76 2.24 -11.22
C LEU A 236 15.09 1.27 -12.20
N ALA A 237 14.00 0.61 -11.79
CA ALA A 237 13.20 -0.24 -12.66
C ALA A 237 12.47 0.59 -13.73
N ASN A 238 11.84 1.70 -13.33
CA ASN A 238 11.21 2.64 -14.25
C ASN A 238 12.20 3.20 -15.27
N GLN A 239 13.39 3.63 -14.83
CA GLN A 239 14.42 4.13 -15.73
C GLN A 239 14.91 3.04 -16.71
N ALA A 240 15.09 1.81 -16.23
CA ALA A 240 15.47 0.69 -17.09
C ALA A 240 14.41 0.42 -18.16
N PHE A 241 13.12 0.50 -17.79
CA PHE A 241 12.01 0.26 -18.71
C PHE A 241 11.78 1.43 -19.67
N PHE A 242 11.49 2.62 -19.16
CA PHE A 242 11.03 3.77 -19.94
C PHE A 242 12.15 4.51 -20.67
N THR A 243 13.40 4.47 -20.17
CA THR A 243 14.53 5.17 -20.79
C THR A 243 15.47 4.21 -21.53
N ALA A 244 15.83 3.08 -20.92
CA ALA A 244 16.78 2.14 -21.53
C ALA A 244 16.11 1.08 -22.43
N ALA A 245 14.77 0.99 -22.41
CA ALA A 245 14.00 -0.06 -23.07
C ALA A 245 14.51 -1.47 -22.75
N ASP A 246 14.90 -1.70 -21.49
CA ASP A 246 15.48 -2.95 -21.00
C ASP A 246 14.53 -3.61 -20.00
N PHE A 247 13.64 -4.45 -20.52
CA PHE A 247 12.66 -5.22 -19.73
C PHE A 247 13.33 -6.10 -18.69
N GLY A 248 14.40 -6.81 -19.05
CA GLY A 248 15.10 -7.73 -18.14
C GLY A 248 15.75 -7.01 -16.96
N LYS A 249 16.33 -5.83 -17.19
CA LYS A 249 16.89 -4.99 -16.13
C LYS A 249 15.79 -4.36 -15.26
N ALA A 250 14.67 -3.95 -15.86
CA ALA A 250 13.51 -3.47 -15.12
C ALA A 250 12.98 -4.55 -14.16
N ALA A 251 12.81 -5.78 -14.66
CA ALA A 251 12.39 -6.93 -13.86
C ALA A 251 13.35 -7.22 -12.68
N LYS A 252 14.66 -7.12 -12.88
CA LYS A 252 15.64 -7.32 -11.81
C LYS A 252 15.53 -6.26 -10.71
N TYR A 253 15.39 -4.99 -11.07
CA TYR A 253 15.30 -3.93 -10.07
C TYR A 253 13.97 -3.96 -9.32
N ILE A 254 12.86 -4.22 -10.00
CA ILE A 254 11.57 -4.28 -9.31
C ILE A 254 11.52 -5.44 -8.31
N GLN A 255 12.15 -6.57 -8.65
CA GLN A 255 12.31 -7.68 -7.71
C GLN A 255 13.12 -7.30 -6.47
N LYS A 256 14.15 -6.46 -6.60
CA LYS A 256 14.86 -5.94 -5.41
C LYS A 256 13.95 -5.05 -4.55
N SER A 257 13.14 -4.21 -5.19
CA SER A 257 12.18 -3.34 -4.50
C SER A 257 11.22 -4.14 -3.62
N ILE A 258 10.55 -5.16 -4.21
CA ILE A 258 9.57 -5.98 -3.48
C ILE A 258 10.22 -6.90 -2.45
N ILE A 259 11.47 -7.36 -2.66
CA ILE A 259 12.18 -8.16 -1.66
C ILE A 259 12.52 -7.31 -0.44
N SER A 260 12.94 -6.05 -0.65
CA SER A 260 13.24 -5.14 0.45
C SER A 260 11.98 -4.67 1.17
N LYS A 261 10.87 -4.47 0.46
CA LYS A 261 9.60 -4.01 1.03
C LYS A 261 8.43 -4.65 0.29
N PRO A 262 7.94 -5.84 0.73
CA PRO A 262 6.89 -6.57 0.03
C PRO A 262 5.59 -5.79 -0.17
N ASN A 263 5.24 -4.89 0.74
CA ASN A 263 4.03 -4.05 0.66
C ASN A 263 4.25 -2.68 -0.03
N HIS A 264 5.36 -2.51 -0.75
CA HIS A 264 5.54 -1.35 -1.60
C HIS A 264 4.60 -1.46 -2.81
N SER A 265 3.46 -0.76 -2.77
CA SER A 265 2.38 -0.85 -3.75
C SER A 265 2.87 -0.60 -5.18
N GLU A 266 3.62 0.48 -5.40
CA GLU A 266 4.18 0.88 -6.69
C GLU A 266 5.13 -0.20 -7.24
N GLY A 267 5.91 -0.80 -6.34
CA GLY A 267 6.76 -1.95 -6.63
C GLY A 267 5.98 -3.14 -7.19
N GLN A 268 4.91 -3.52 -6.49
CA GLN A 268 4.06 -4.67 -6.82
C GLN A 268 3.22 -4.43 -8.08
N GLN A 269 2.69 -3.23 -8.25
CA GLN A 269 1.96 -2.80 -9.45
C GLN A 269 2.83 -2.90 -10.69
N PHE A 270 4.04 -2.35 -10.64
CA PHE A 270 4.96 -2.39 -11.77
C PHE A 270 5.41 -3.82 -12.10
N LEU A 271 5.62 -4.69 -11.08
CA LEU A 271 5.88 -6.10 -11.35
C LEU A 271 4.69 -6.79 -12.04
N SER A 272 3.46 -6.52 -11.57
CA SER A 272 2.26 -7.03 -12.24
C SER A 272 2.20 -6.57 -13.69
N PHE A 273 2.47 -5.30 -13.95
CA PHE A 273 2.54 -4.72 -15.28
C PHE A 273 3.55 -5.44 -16.19
N LEU A 274 4.74 -5.79 -15.70
CA LEU A 274 5.70 -6.58 -16.47
C LEU A 274 5.16 -7.98 -16.81
N TYR A 275 4.48 -8.64 -15.88
CA TYR A 275 3.82 -9.92 -16.15
C TYR A 275 2.66 -9.80 -17.15
N ILE A 276 1.88 -8.71 -17.10
CA ILE A 276 0.85 -8.39 -18.08
C ILE A 276 1.46 -8.30 -19.48
N LEU A 277 2.54 -7.52 -19.64
CA LEU A 277 3.22 -7.36 -20.94
C LEU A 277 3.76 -8.69 -21.48
N ARG A 278 4.23 -9.58 -20.59
CA ARG A 278 4.72 -10.91 -21.00
C ARG A 278 3.59 -11.89 -21.34
N GLY A 279 2.35 -11.60 -20.96
CA GLY A 279 1.19 -12.49 -21.13
C GLY A 279 0.96 -13.47 -19.97
N GLU A 280 1.67 -13.33 -18.85
CA GLU A 280 1.48 -14.16 -17.65
C GLU A 280 0.37 -13.62 -16.75
N LEU A 281 -0.88 -13.73 -17.22
CA LEU A 281 -2.02 -13.06 -16.61
C LEU A 281 -2.38 -13.60 -15.21
N ASP A 282 -2.15 -14.88 -14.91
CA ASP A 282 -2.47 -15.45 -13.59
C ASP A 282 -1.56 -14.86 -12.48
N THR A 283 -0.27 -14.76 -12.77
CA THR A 283 0.72 -14.15 -11.86
C THR A 283 0.43 -12.67 -11.69
N ALA A 284 0.18 -11.95 -12.80
CA ALA A 284 -0.20 -10.54 -12.77
C ALA A 284 -1.45 -10.28 -11.92
N ASN A 285 -2.50 -11.09 -12.10
CA ASN A 285 -3.73 -10.97 -11.32
C ASN A 285 -3.48 -11.21 -9.83
N THR A 286 -2.69 -12.23 -9.48
CA THR A 286 -2.34 -12.51 -8.07
C THR A 286 -1.68 -11.31 -7.40
N LEU A 287 -0.74 -10.67 -8.10
CA LEU A 287 -0.06 -9.46 -7.61
C LEU A 287 -1.05 -8.28 -7.50
N LEU A 288 -1.94 -8.09 -8.48
CA LEU A 288 -2.95 -7.02 -8.41
C LEU A 288 -3.93 -7.22 -7.27
N GLN A 289 -4.40 -8.44 -7.03
CA GLN A 289 -5.27 -8.71 -5.88
C GLN A 289 -4.56 -8.45 -4.56
N TYR A 290 -3.26 -8.73 -4.47
CA TYR A 290 -2.45 -8.36 -3.31
C TYR A 290 -2.35 -6.83 -3.16
N VAL A 291 -2.00 -6.10 -4.22
CA VAL A 291 -1.96 -4.63 -4.18
C VAL A 291 -3.32 -4.05 -3.80
N LYS A 292 -4.42 -4.55 -4.35
CA LYS A 292 -5.78 -4.10 -4.00
C LYS A 292 -6.15 -4.37 -2.56
N SER A 293 -5.56 -5.38 -1.92
CA SER A 293 -5.75 -5.61 -0.49
C SER A 293 -5.02 -4.59 0.39
N ILE A 294 -4.01 -3.91 -0.17
CA ILE A 294 -3.20 -2.89 0.52
C ILE A 294 -3.66 -1.47 0.16
N ASP A 295 -3.83 -1.18 -1.13
CA ASP A 295 -4.07 0.16 -1.65
C ASP A 295 -5.26 0.22 -2.64
N PRO A 296 -6.49 -0.12 -2.21
CA PRO A 296 -7.65 -0.27 -3.08
C PRO A 296 -8.15 1.03 -3.74
N LEU A 297 -7.91 2.20 -3.13
CA LEU A 297 -8.45 3.49 -3.56
C LEU A 297 -7.40 4.38 -4.24
N ASN A 298 -6.21 3.85 -4.49
CA ASN A 298 -5.19 4.54 -5.26
C ASN A 298 -5.54 4.46 -6.75
N GLN A 299 -5.58 5.61 -7.42
CA GLN A 299 -5.93 5.71 -8.85
C GLN A 299 -4.96 4.93 -9.76
N GLU A 300 -3.69 4.82 -9.40
CA GLU A 300 -2.72 3.99 -10.11
C GLU A 300 -3.04 2.49 -9.95
N THR A 301 -3.39 2.03 -8.74
CA THR A 301 -3.86 0.65 -8.52
C THR A 301 -5.08 0.35 -9.40
N MET A 302 -6.07 1.25 -9.38
CA MET A 302 -7.29 1.12 -10.16
C MET A 302 -7.00 1.11 -11.66
N PHE A 303 -6.05 1.93 -12.12
CA PHE A 303 -5.62 1.93 -13.52
C PHE A 303 -4.96 0.61 -13.93
N TYR A 304 -4.02 0.07 -13.14
CA TYR A 304 -3.39 -1.22 -13.47
C TYR A 304 -4.39 -2.38 -13.49
N GLU A 305 -5.43 -2.35 -12.65
CA GLU A 305 -6.54 -3.30 -12.75
C GLU A 305 -7.34 -3.14 -14.04
N ALA A 306 -7.68 -1.90 -14.41
CA ALA A 306 -8.37 -1.63 -15.67
C ALA A 306 -7.54 -2.06 -16.89
N TYR A 307 -6.24 -1.79 -16.85
CA TYR A 307 -5.28 -2.21 -17.86
C TYR A 307 -5.15 -3.74 -17.91
N PHE A 308 -5.16 -4.43 -16.77
CA PHE A 308 -5.24 -5.90 -16.72
C PHE A 308 -6.51 -6.41 -17.39
N PHE A 309 -7.68 -5.80 -17.13
CA PHE A 309 -8.92 -6.19 -17.81
C PHE A 309 -8.84 -5.99 -19.32
N TYR A 310 -8.25 -4.88 -19.78
CA TYR A 310 -8.00 -4.65 -21.20
C TYR A 310 -7.09 -5.74 -21.81
N ARG A 311 -5.95 -6.00 -21.17
CA ARG A 311 -4.94 -6.98 -21.64
C ARG A 311 -5.37 -8.44 -21.50
N SER A 312 -6.41 -8.71 -20.71
CA SER A 312 -7.05 -10.02 -20.56
C SER A 312 -8.37 -10.14 -21.33
N TYR A 313 -8.64 -9.22 -22.27
CA TYR A 313 -9.83 -9.22 -23.14
C TYR A 313 -11.18 -9.08 -22.39
N GLN A 314 -11.15 -8.62 -21.15
CA GLN A 314 -12.34 -8.32 -20.33
C GLN A 314 -12.80 -6.87 -20.56
N PHE A 315 -13.11 -6.51 -21.81
CA PHE A 315 -13.31 -5.12 -22.22
C PHE A 315 -14.43 -4.38 -21.49
N ASP A 316 -15.53 -5.06 -21.15
CA ASP A 316 -16.62 -4.42 -20.39
C ASP A 316 -16.19 -4.05 -18.97
N LYS A 317 -15.35 -4.87 -18.32
CA LYS A 317 -14.80 -4.53 -17.01
C LYS A 317 -13.80 -3.39 -17.13
N ALA A 318 -12.94 -3.44 -18.16
CA ALA A 318 -11.97 -2.39 -18.43
C ALA A 318 -12.67 -1.03 -18.62
N GLU A 319 -13.68 -0.96 -19.50
CA GLU A 319 -14.46 0.26 -19.75
C GLU A 319 -15.09 0.81 -18.46
N ASN A 320 -15.75 -0.03 -17.66
CA ASN A 320 -16.35 0.42 -16.40
C ASN A 320 -15.32 0.99 -15.42
N SER A 321 -14.18 0.31 -15.24
CA SER A 321 -13.10 0.78 -14.37
C SER A 321 -12.44 2.06 -14.87
N LEU A 322 -12.24 2.18 -16.19
CA LEU A 322 -11.70 3.39 -16.81
C LEU A 322 -12.66 4.57 -16.70
N GLN A 323 -13.97 4.34 -16.86
CA GLN A 323 -14.98 5.38 -16.68
C GLN A 323 -14.96 5.93 -15.26
N GLN A 324 -14.85 5.07 -14.24
CA GLN A 324 -14.72 5.51 -12.85
C GLN A 324 -13.48 6.41 -12.63
N LEU A 325 -12.34 6.05 -13.23
CA LEU A 325 -11.13 6.86 -13.18
C LEU A 325 -11.31 8.22 -13.86
N LEU A 326 -12.01 8.27 -15.00
CA LEU A 326 -12.25 9.49 -15.75
C LEU A 326 -13.33 10.39 -15.11
N ASP A 327 -14.30 9.81 -14.40
CA ASP A 327 -15.28 10.55 -13.60
C ASP A 327 -14.60 11.28 -12.44
N GLU A 328 -13.57 10.69 -11.82
CA GLU A 328 -12.76 11.33 -10.79
C GLU A 328 -11.72 12.31 -11.36
N ASN A 329 -11.05 11.92 -12.45
CA ASN A 329 -10.02 12.70 -13.11
C ASN A 329 -10.14 12.59 -14.64
N ALA A 330 -10.90 13.50 -15.23
CA ALA A 330 -11.12 13.57 -16.68
C ALA A 330 -9.85 13.84 -17.50
N GLN A 331 -8.73 14.19 -16.86
CA GLN A 331 -7.43 14.42 -17.50
C GLN A 331 -6.44 13.26 -17.28
N ASN A 332 -6.89 12.11 -16.76
CA ASN A 332 -6.05 10.93 -16.59
C ASN A 332 -5.67 10.34 -17.97
N ILE A 333 -4.50 10.73 -18.48
CA ILE A 333 -4.03 10.37 -19.83
C ILE A 333 -3.97 8.85 -20.04
N PRO A 334 -3.35 8.03 -19.16
CA PRO A 334 -3.35 6.57 -19.32
C PRO A 334 -4.76 5.98 -19.43
N ALA A 335 -5.72 6.49 -18.64
CA ALA A 335 -7.09 6.04 -18.69
C ALA A 335 -7.79 6.42 -20.01
N ILE A 336 -7.58 7.64 -20.53
CA ILE A 336 -8.11 8.07 -21.83
C ILE A 336 -7.59 7.18 -22.96
N ILE A 337 -6.27 6.96 -23.01
CA ILE A 337 -5.63 6.17 -24.07
C ILE A 337 -6.11 4.71 -24.02
N THR A 338 -6.14 4.11 -22.83
CA THR A 338 -6.62 2.73 -22.66
C THR A 338 -8.12 2.61 -22.98
N MET A 339 -8.92 3.64 -22.67
CA MET A 339 -10.34 3.70 -23.04
C MET A 339 -10.51 3.71 -24.56
N LEU A 340 -9.71 4.51 -25.28
CA LEU A 340 -9.70 4.49 -26.74
C LEU A 340 -9.37 3.09 -27.29
N TYR A 341 -8.37 2.41 -26.72
CA TYR A 341 -8.04 1.04 -27.12
C TYR A 341 -9.17 0.04 -26.85
N VAL A 342 -9.83 0.14 -25.70
CA VAL A 342 -11.01 -0.66 -25.36
C VAL A 342 -12.14 -0.43 -26.36
N LEU A 343 -12.45 0.83 -26.69
CA LEU A 343 -13.48 1.18 -27.68
C LEU A 343 -13.14 0.64 -29.07
N LEU A 344 -11.87 0.72 -29.49
CA LEU A 344 -11.39 0.14 -30.74
C LEU A 344 -11.59 -1.39 -30.77
N LYS A 345 -11.20 -2.11 -29.71
CA LYS A 345 -11.38 -3.58 -29.62
C LYS A 345 -12.83 -4.02 -29.52
N LYS A 346 -13.71 -3.16 -28.97
CA LYS A 346 -15.17 -3.39 -28.95
C LYS A 346 -15.87 -3.04 -30.26
N GLY A 347 -15.16 -2.45 -31.24
CA GLY A 347 -15.76 -1.98 -32.49
C GLY A 347 -16.58 -0.69 -32.35
N ALA A 348 -16.46 0.01 -31.21
CA ALA A 348 -17.18 1.25 -30.91
C ALA A 348 -16.49 2.48 -31.53
N TYR A 349 -16.18 2.42 -32.84
CA TYR A 349 -15.32 3.40 -33.53
C TYR A 349 -15.86 4.83 -33.49
N GLN A 350 -17.18 5.02 -33.55
CA GLN A 350 -17.79 6.35 -33.45
C GLN A 350 -17.58 6.98 -32.06
N GLN A 351 -17.63 6.16 -31.01
CA GLN A 351 -17.36 6.63 -29.64
C GLN A 351 -15.88 6.94 -29.46
N ALA A 352 -14.98 6.10 -30.00
CA ALA A 352 -13.54 6.36 -29.99
C ALA A 352 -13.19 7.66 -30.73
N GLU A 353 -13.78 7.88 -31.92
CA GLU A 353 -13.62 9.11 -32.70
C GLU A 353 -14.14 10.33 -31.95
N HIS A 354 -15.31 10.22 -31.31
CA HIS A 354 -15.85 11.29 -30.49
C HIS A 354 -14.94 11.63 -29.31
N LEU A 355 -14.51 10.62 -28.54
CA LEU A 355 -13.61 10.80 -27.39
C LEU A 355 -12.27 11.43 -27.81
N LEU A 356 -11.67 10.94 -28.91
CA LEU A 356 -10.42 11.51 -29.42
C LEU A 356 -10.60 12.98 -29.81
N ASN A 357 -11.68 13.31 -30.52
CA ASN A 357 -11.95 14.68 -31.00
C ASN A 357 -12.30 15.67 -29.87
N THR A 358 -12.95 15.20 -28.80
CA THR A 358 -13.29 16.05 -27.64
C THR A 358 -12.15 16.15 -26.63
N THR A 359 -11.18 15.23 -26.65
CA THR A 359 -10.00 15.29 -25.79
C THR A 359 -9.10 16.47 -26.20
N PRO A 360 -8.74 17.40 -25.29
CA PRO A 360 -7.84 18.51 -25.57
C PRO A 360 -6.50 18.10 -26.22
N ASN A 361 -6.01 18.90 -27.16
CA ASN A 361 -4.76 18.62 -27.88
C ASN A 361 -3.52 18.56 -26.97
N GLU A 362 -3.56 19.23 -25.83
CA GLU A 362 -2.47 19.27 -24.85
C GLU A 362 -2.31 17.95 -24.07
N LEU A 363 -3.36 17.14 -23.98
CA LEU A 363 -3.37 15.88 -23.21
C LEU A 363 -2.79 14.69 -23.97
N ILE A 364 -2.82 14.72 -25.32
CA ILE A 364 -2.36 13.62 -26.16
C ILE A 364 -1.31 14.16 -27.12
N MET A 365 -0.13 13.56 -27.13
CA MET A 365 0.96 13.98 -28.03
C MET A 365 0.53 13.95 -29.50
N PRO A 366 1.06 14.86 -30.36
CA PRO A 366 0.64 14.96 -31.75
C PRO A 366 0.75 13.65 -32.55
N ASP A 367 1.83 12.90 -32.37
CA ASP A 367 2.06 11.64 -33.09
C ASP A 367 1.17 10.50 -32.56
N GLU A 368 0.84 10.52 -31.28
CA GLU A 368 -0.09 9.57 -30.66
C GLU A 368 -1.53 9.82 -31.12
N ARG A 369 -1.95 11.10 -31.15
CA ARG A 369 -3.26 11.50 -31.67
C ARG A 369 -3.43 11.12 -33.14
N LEU A 370 -2.42 11.39 -33.97
CA LEU A 370 -2.40 10.98 -35.37
C LEU A 370 -2.48 9.45 -35.50
N GLY A 371 -1.72 8.72 -34.67
CA GLY A 371 -1.72 7.27 -34.64
C GLY A 371 -3.07 6.67 -34.28
N LEU A 372 -3.73 7.18 -33.23
CA LEU A 372 -5.08 6.79 -32.82
C LEU A 372 -6.11 7.08 -33.92
N GLN A 373 -6.04 8.26 -34.54
CA GLN A 373 -6.90 8.60 -35.68
C GLN A 373 -6.70 7.63 -36.85
N CYS A 374 -5.45 7.28 -37.15
CA CYS A 374 -5.11 6.31 -38.18
C CYS A 374 -5.70 4.92 -37.87
N LEU A 375 -5.54 4.43 -36.63
CA LEU A 375 -6.10 3.14 -36.20
C LEU A 375 -7.63 3.12 -36.27
N ILE A 376 -8.31 4.19 -35.83
CA ILE A 376 -9.77 4.31 -35.97
C ILE A 376 -10.17 4.17 -37.44
N GLN A 377 -9.47 4.84 -38.36
CA GLN A 377 -9.78 4.80 -39.78
C GLN A 377 -9.52 3.40 -40.39
N ILE A 378 -8.37 2.78 -40.10
CA ILE A 378 -8.04 1.42 -40.56
C ILE A 378 -9.08 0.41 -40.08
N LEU A 379 -9.41 0.42 -38.79
CA LEU A 379 -10.36 -0.53 -38.21
C LEU A 379 -11.79 -0.31 -38.72
N LYS A 380 -12.20 0.94 -38.91
CA LYS A 380 -13.54 1.30 -39.44
C LYS A 380 -13.69 0.96 -40.93
N SER A 381 -12.61 0.99 -41.71
CA SER A 381 -12.61 0.64 -43.14
C SER A 381 -12.19 -0.81 -43.42
N ASN A 382 -11.96 -1.63 -42.39
CA ASN A 382 -11.36 -2.97 -42.52
C ASN A 382 -10.03 -2.97 -43.32
N GLY A 383 -9.25 -1.91 -43.20
CA GLY A 383 -7.98 -1.74 -43.92
C GLY A 383 -8.12 -1.37 -45.40
N GLU A 384 -9.33 -1.08 -45.88
CA GLU A 384 -9.56 -0.64 -47.26
C GLU A 384 -9.38 0.87 -47.42
N GLY A 385 -8.83 1.27 -48.58
CA GLY A 385 -8.65 2.67 -48.98
C GLY A 385 -7.29 3.26 -48.60
N GLU A 386 -6.83 4.25 -49.37
CA GLU A 386 -5.65 5.03 -49.00
C GLU A 386 -6.01 6.05 -47.92
N LEU A 387 -5.28 6.02 -46.79
CA LEU A 387 -5.52 6.92 -45.66
C LEU A 387 -4.43 7.98 -45.57
N ASP A 388 -4.82 9.25 -45.62
CA ASP A 388 -3.87 10.37 -45.46
C ASP A 388 -3.20 10.37 -44.08
N SER A 389 -3.93 9.94 -43.05
CA SER A 389 -3.39 9.76 -41.69
C SER A 389 -2.25 8.72 -41.65
N PHE A 390 -2.37 7.64 -42.42
CA PHE A 390 -1.35 6.60 -42.53
C PHE A 390 -0.10 7.13 -43.26
N ARG A 391 -0.28 7.82 -44.40
CA ARG A 391 0.82 8.44 -45.15
C ARG A 391 1.59 9.47 -44.31
N GLU A 392 0.86 10.29 -43.55
CA GLU A 392 1.46 11.25 -42.62
C GLU A 392 2.21 10.54 -41.49
N LEU A 393 1.65 9.46 -40.93
CA LEU A 393 2.30 8.67 -39.89
C LEU A 393 3.61 8.03 -40.39
N GLU A 394 3.63 7.48 -41.60
CA GLU A 394 4.84 6.99 -42.27
C GLU A 394 5.88 8.10 -42.47
N SER A 395 5.44 9.30 -42.87
CA SER A 395 6.32 10.46 -43.03
C SER A 395 6.98 10.85 -41.71
N ARG A 396 6.22 10.89 -40.61
CA ARG A 396 6.73 11.24 -39.27
C ARG A 396 7.66 10.19 -38.70
N ALA A 397 7.37 8.90 -38.93
CA ALA A 397 8.19 7.77 -38.52
C ALA A 397 9.54 7.66 -39.26
N LYS A 398 9.87 8.58 -40.17
CA LYS A 398 11.21 8.63 -40.81
C LYS A 398 12.30 9.10 -39.86
N LYS A 399 11.98 9.86 -38.81
CA LYS A 399 12.96 10.33 -37.83
C LYS A 399 13.20 9.25 -36.77
N ASP A 400 14.46 8.93 -36.49
CA ASP A 400 14.83 7.87 -35.54
C ASP A 400 14.33 8.11 -34.11
N THR A 401 14.06 9.36 -33.74
CA THR A 401 13.57 9.78 -32.42
C THR A 401 12.04 9.85 -32.32
N SER A 402 11.28 9.55 -33.38
CA SER A 402 9.81 9.63 -33.38
C SER A 402 9.17 8.36 -32.81
N PHE A 403 9.45 8.07 -31.53
CA PHE A 403 9.06 6.83 -30.86
C PHE A 403 7.56 6.53 -30.90
N GLN A 404 6.70 7.54 -30.75
CA GLN A 404 5.25 7.36 -30.80
C GLN A 404 4.77 7.08 -32.22
N ALA A 405 5.30 7.78 -33.22
CA ALA A 405 4.99 7.48 -34.62
C ALA A 405 5.40 6.04 -34.99
N HIS A 406 6.57 5.58 -34.52
CA HIS A 406 6.99 4.19 -34.70
C HIS A 406 5.98 3.20 -34.08
N ALA A 407 5.56 3.43 -32.84
CA ALA A 407 4.66 2.52 -32.13
C ALA A 407 3.27 2.43 -32.79
N TYR A 408 2.68 3.55 -33.19
CA TYR A 408 1.40 3.54 -33.87
C TYR A 408 1.48 3.02 -35.31
N LEU A 409 2.62 3.24 -36.00
CA LEU A 409 2.82 2.68 -37.33
C LEU A 409 3.01 1.15 -37.26
N PHE A 410 3.65 0.63 -36.22
CA PHE A 410 3.66 -0.81 -35.92
C PHE A 410 2.23 -1.36 -35.77
N LEU A 411 1.38 -0.71 -34.98
CA LEU A 411 -0.03 -1.13 -34.80
C LEU A 411 -0.80 -1.05 -36.12
N ALA A 412 -0.58 0.00 -36.93
CA ALA A 412 -1.20 0.12 -38.25
C ALA A 412 -0.77 -1.01 -39.19
N TYR A 413 0.51 -1.32 -39.27
CA TYR A 413 1.02 -2.44 -40.08
C TYR A 413 0.45 -3.79 -39.62
N ALA A 414 0.34 -4.03 -38.31
CA ALA A 414 -0.29 -5.25 -37.78
C ALA A 414 -1.75 -5.37 -38.23
N ASN A 415 -2.54 -4.29 -38.14
CA ASN A 415 -3.96 -4.31 -38.54
C ASN A 415 -4.17 -4.35 -40.07
N LEU A 416 -3.18 -3.95 -40.85
CA LEU A 416 -3.15 -4.10 -42.31
C LEU A 416 -2.54 -5.44 -42.77
N ASN A 417 -2.16 -6.32 -41.84
CA ASN A 417 -1.45 -7.59 -42.09
C ASN A 417 -0.13 -7.42 -42.85
N GLN A 418 0.54 -6.28 -42.69
CA GLN A 418 1.85 -5.97 -43.27
C GLN A 418 2.99 -6.38 -42.31
N PHE A 419 3.11 -7.67 -42.03
CA PHE A 419 3.97 -8.19 -40.95
C PHE A 419 5.47 -7.88 -41.16
N ASP A 420 5.98 -7.96 -42.39
CA ASP A 420 7.38 -7.57 -42.69
C ASP A 420 7.69 -6.13 -42.26
N ALA A 421 6.75 -5.21 -42.51
CA ALA A 421 6.89 -3.81 -42.13
C ALA A 421 6.75 -3.62 -40.60
N ALA A 422 5.87 -4.39 -39.96
CA ALA A 422 5.73 -4.40 -38.51
C ALA A 422 7.02 -4.89 -37.80
N PHE A 423 7.62 -6.01 -38.23
CA PHE A 423 8.87 -6.49 -37.64
C PHE A 423 10.07 -5.57 -37.92
N LYS A 424 10.11 -4.92 -39.09
CA LYS A 424 11.08 -3.85 -39.35
C LYS A 424 10.93 -2.68 -38.38
N MET A 425 9.72 -2.39 -37.92
CA MET A 425 9.49 -1.41 -36.85
C MET A 425 10.03 -1.90 -35.50
N MET A 426 9.90 -3.19 -35.20
CA MET A 426 10.50 -3.79 -34.02
C MET A 426 12.04 -3.76 -34.04
N ASP A 427 12.68 -3.80 -35.21
CA ASP A 427 14.13 -3.58 -35.29
C ASP A 427 14.53 -2.17 -34.86
N LYS A 428 13.67 -1.16 -35.12
CA LYS A 428 13.90 0.20 -34.62
C LYS A 428 13.84 0.29 -33.10
N LEU A 429 13.01 -0.52 -32.43
CA LEU A 429 13.04 -0.63 -30.95
C LEU A 429 14.44 -1.01 -30.48
N TYR A 430 15.05 -2.04 -31.07
CA TYR A 430 16.35 -2.54 -30.62
C TYR A 430 17.50 -1.57 -30.93
N ASN A 431 17.41 -0.84 -32.05
CA ASN A 431 18.42 0.12 -32.44
C ASN A 431 18.30 1.44 -31.65
N ASN A 432 17.08 1.90 -31.40
CA ASN A 432 16.82 3.24 -30.86
C ASN A 432 16.31 3.24 -29.41
N LYS A 433 16.18 2.06 -28.77
CA LYS A 433 15.71 1.87 -27.39
C LYS A 433 14.34 2.52 -27.12
N SER A 434 13.37 2.26 -28.00
CA SER A 434 12.03 2.83 -27.91
C SER A 434 11.15 2.10 -26.88
N SER A 435 11.06 2.61 -25.66
CA SER A 435 10.22 1.98 -24.62
C SER A 435 8.73 1.86 -24.98
N VAL A 436 8.20 2.77 -25.80
CA VAL A 436 6.80 2.72 -26.27
C VAL A 436 6.52 1.46 -27.10
N LEU A 437 7.48 0.99 -27.91
CA LEU A 437 7.33 -0.26 -28.66
C LEU A 437 7.33 -1.50 -27.76
N LEU A 438 7.92 -1.45 -26.56
CA LEU A 438 7.76 -2.51 -25.56
C LEU A 438 6.31 -2.65 -25.11
N LEU A 439 5.54 -1.55 -25.10
CA LEU A 439 4.14 -1.53 -24.70
C LEU A 439 3.25 -2.08 -25.80
N THR A 440 3.49 -1.66 -27.04
CA THR A 440 2.58 -1.95 -28.15
C THR A 440 2.79 -3.32 -28.80
N PHE A 441 3.98 -3.93 -28.68
CA PHE A 441 4.28 -5.19 -29.36
C PHE A 441 3.36 -6.36 -28.97
N SER A 442 2.99 -6.47 -27.70
CA SER A 442 2.06 -7.49 -27.18
C SER A 442 0.66 -6.95 -26.90
N ASP A 443 0.33 -5.77 -27.42
CA ASP A 443 -0.97 -5.14 -27.20
C ASP A 443 -2.08 -5.89 -27.95
N PRO A 444 -3.31 -5.99 -27.39
CA PRO A 444 -4.45 -6.57 -28.09
C PRO A 444 -4.75 -5.95 -29.46
N LEU A 445 -4.38 -4.69 -29.70
CA LEU A 445 -4.51 -4.06 -31.02
C LEU A 445 -3.51 -4.63 -32.05
N ALA A 446 -2.50 -5.38 -31.63
CA ALA A 446 -1.53 -6.05 -32.49
C ALA A 446 -1.77 -7.56 -32.64
N ASP A 447 -2.88 -8.11 -32.14
CA ASP A 447 -3.13 -9.57 -32.08
C ASP A 447 -2.82 -10.33 -33.38
N SER A 448 -3.09 -9.73 -34.54
CA SER A 448 -2.85 -10.34 -35.85
C SER A 448 -1.39 -10.77 -36.07
N ILE A 449 -0.42 -10.07 -35.45
CA ILE A 449 1.00 -10.38 -35.60
C ILE A 449 1.37 -11.73 -34.96
N GLN A 450 0.56 -12.25 -34.04
CA GLN A 450 0.78 -13.57 -33.41
C GLN A 450 0.63 -14.72 -34.40
N ALA A 451 0.01 -14.48 -35.56
CA ALA A 451 -0.10 -15.48 -36.63
C ALA A 451 1.21 -15.73 -37.38
N ASP A 452 2.21 -14.85 -37.23
CA ASP A 452 3.52 -14.97 -37.86
C ASP A 452 4.53 -15.70 -36.95
N ASP A 453 5.28 -16.65 -37.50
CA ASP A 453 6.26 -17.46 -36.77
C ASP A 453 7.38 -16.62 -36.11
N GLN A 454 7.70 -15.43 -36.66
CA GLN A 454 8.69 -14.53 -36.09
C GLN A 454 8.25 -13.96 -34.73
N TYR A 455 6.94 -13.94 -34.43
CA TYR A 455 6.40 -13.40 -33.19
C TYR A 455 7.06 -14.00 -31.96
N LEU A 456 7.20 -15.31 -31.89
CA LEU A 456 7.77 -16.01 -30.73
C LEU A 456 9.23 -15.60 -30.48
N ILE A 457 9.99 -15.34 -31.53
CA ILE A 457 11.39 -14.91 -31.44
C ILE A 457 11.46 -13.48 -30.90
N TYR A 458 10.66 -12.56 -31.46
CA TYR A 458 10.61 -11.19 -30.99
C TYR A 458 10.03 -11.08 -29.57
N HIS A 459 9.05 -11.90 -29.23
CA HIS A 459 8.47 -11.97 -27.88
C HIS A 459 9.50 -12.42 -26.85
N ALA A 460 10.20 -13.54 -27.10
CA ALA A 460 11.23 -14.04 -26.18
C ALA A 460 12.40 -13.05 -26.01
N ARG A 461 12.74 -12.30 -27.08
CA ARG A 461 13.77 -11.26 -27.04
C ARG A 461 13.31 -10.00 -26.29
N THR A 462 12.06 -9.61 -26.46
CA THR A 462 11.48 -8.37 -25.89
C THR A 462 11.12 -8.56 -24.42
N TYR A 463 10.57 -9.72 -24.06
CA TYR A 463 10.10 -10.06 -22.71
C TYR A 463 10.80 -11.31 -22.18
N PRO A 464 12.09 -11.21 -21.84
CA PRO A 464 12.82 -12.33 -21.24
C PRO A 464 12.15 -12.79 -19.93
N PRO A 465 12.37 -14.05 -19.50
CA PRO A 465 11.77 -14.57 -18.27
C PRO A 465 12.10 -13.72 -17.05
N ILE A 466 11.07 -13.48 -16.23
CA ILE A 466 11.21 -12.86 -14.92
C ILE A 466 11.60 -13.97 -13.94
N ASN A 467 12.91 -14.15 -13.72
CA ASN A 467 13.40 -15.17 -12.80
C ASN A 467 13.00 -14.78 -11.37
N ALA A 468 12.02 -15.46 -10.79
CA ALA A 468 11.64 -15.24 -9.39
C ALA A 468 12.85 -15.51 -8.49
N SER A 469 13.41 -14.47 -7.90
CA SER A 469 14.20 -14.59 -6.69
C SER A 469 13.31 -15.27 -5.67
N LYS A 470 13.64 -16.48 -5.23
CA LYS A 470 12.93 -17.09 -4.09
C LYS A 470 13.00 -16.07 -2.96
N ILE A 471 11.85 -15.53 -2.57
CA ILE A 471 11.73 -14.87 -1.27
C ILE A 471 12.04 -16.01 -0.31
N ASN A 472 13.25 -16.01 0.23
CA ASN A 472 13.52 -16.76 1.44
C ASN A 472 12.64 -16.06 2.47
N THR A 473 11.39 -16.49 2.59
CA THR A 473 10.67 -16.35 3.84
C THR A 473 11.57 -17.07 4.80
N THR A 474 12.44 -16.31 5.49
CA THR A 474 12.95 -16.76 6.76
C THR A 474 11.69 -17.02 7.54
N ASN A 475 11.27 -18.28 7.55
CA ASN A 475 10.53 -18.83 8.66
C ASN A 475 11.44 -18.55 9.84
N ASN A 476 11.34 -17.35 10.41
CA ASN A 476 11.62 -17.11 11.80
C ASN A 476 10.52 -17.87 12.53
N SER A 477 10.61 -19.20 12.43
CA SER A 477 9.83 -20.09 13.24
C SER A 477 10.40 -19.87 14.62
N SER A 478 9.74 -19.00 15.35
CA SER A 478 9.58 -19.08 16.80
C SER A 478 8.92 -20.40 17.24
N ALA A 479 8.90 -21.44 16.37
CA ALA A 479 8.66 -22.82 16.71
C ALA A 479 9.73 -23.28 17.70
N LEU A 480 9.47 -22.95 18.96
CA LEU A 480 10.08 -23.56 20.11
C LEU A 480 9.86 -25.07 19.98
N ASN A 481 10.89 -25.85 20.32
CA ASN A 481 10.73 -27.30 20.38
C ASN A 481 9.61 -27.65 21.39
N ASP A 482 8.86 -28.71 21.13
CA ASP A 482 7.65 -29.04 21.90
C ASP A 482 7.91 -29.17 23.42
N ASN A 483 9.09 -29.66 23.82
CA ASN A 483 9.45 -29.80 25.23
C ASN A 483 9.66 -28.45 25.92
N THR A 484 10.36 -27.51 25.29
CA THR A 484 10.56 -26.16 25.80
C THR A 484 9.23 -25.40 25.88
N SER A 485 8.37 -25.54 24.87
CA SER A 485 7.03 -24.91 24.88
C SER A 485 6.17 -25.40 26.05
N MET A 486 6.16 -26.72 26.32
CA MET A 486 5.40 -27.29 27.43
C MET A 486 5.94 -26.87 28.80
N GLN A 487 7.26 -26.73 28.94
CA GLN A 487 7.87 -26.19 30.17
C GLN A 487 7.47 -24.72 30.39
N MET A 488 7.58 -23.88 29.36
CA MET A 488 7.16 -22.48 29.44
C MET A 488 5.68 -22.34 29.79
N LEU A 489 4.82 -23.22 29.25
CA LEU A 489 3.39 -23.25 29.57
C LEU A 489 3.13 -23.64 31.02
N SER A 490 3.89 -24.59 31.57
CA SER A 490 3.80 -24.94 33.00
C SER A 490 4.18 -23.74 33.86
N THR A 491 5.34 -23.12 33.60
CA THR A 491 5.81 -21.94 34.32
C THR A 491 4.79 -20.80 34.28
N LEU A 492 4.19 -20.54 33.12
CA LEU A 492 3.14 -19.53 32.98
C LEU A 492 1.92 -19.88 33.83
N LYS A 493 1.43 -21.13 33.79
CA LYS A 493 0.25 -21.53 34.57
C LYS A 493 0.49 -21.45 36.06
N ASP A 494 1.65 -21.89 36.52
CA ASP A 494 2.05 -21.83 37.93
C ASP A 494 2.13 -20.37 38.41
N PHE A 495 2.82 -19.51 37.66
CA PHE A 495 2.92 -18.09 37.96
C PHE A 495 1.56 -17.38 38.01
N MET A 496 0.66 -17.71 37.07
CA MET A 496 -0.69 -17.17 37.06
C MET A 496 -1.51 -17.59 38.29
N GLN A 497 -1.26 -18.77 38.86
CA GLN A 497 -1.95 -19.25 40.06
C GLN A 497 -1.35 -18.68 41.35
N THR A 498 -0.02 -18.59 41.45
CA THR A 498 0.67 -18.19 42.68
C THR A 498 0.71 -16.69 42.87
N GLU A 499 1.15 -15.94 41.85
CA GLU A 499 1.37 -14.50 41.95
C GLU A 499 0.14 -13.68 41.55
N LYS A 500 -0.84 -14.33 40.90
CA LYS A 500 -2.09 -13.70 40.40
C LYS A 500 -1.87 -12.35 39.69
N PRO A 501 -0.95 -12.24 38.72
CA PRO A 501 -0.64 -10.98 38.05
C PRO A 501 -1.84 -10.38 37.31
N PHE A 502 -2.84 -11.20 36.96
CA PHE A 502 -4.08 -10.78 36.28
C PHE A 502 -4.93 -9.80 37.09
N LEU A 503 -4.73 -9.70 38.41
CA LEU A 503 -5.38 -8.72 39.27
C LEU A 503 -4.89 -7.30 38.97
N ASN A 504 -3.70 -7.14 38.40
CA ASN A 504 -3.23 -5.84 37.96
C ASN A 504 -3.99 -5.40 36.68
N PRO A 505 -4.78 -4.30 36.73
CA PRO A 505 -5.51 -3.82 35.56
C PRO A 505 -4.60 -3.28 34.44
N GLN A 506 -3.34 -2.97 34.76
CA GLN A 506 -2.33 -2.47 33.82
C GLN A 506 -1.41 -3.58 33.29
N LEU A 507 -1.69 -4.86 33.57
CA LEU A 507 -0.91 -5.97 33.03
C LEU A 507 -0.98 -5.98 31.49
N THR A 508 0.19 -6.10 30.84
CA THR A 508 0.33 -6.22 29.39
C THR A 508 1.00 -7.54 29.06
N LEU A 509 0.89 -7.98 27.81
CA LEU A 509 1.58 -9.19 27.34
C LEU A 509 3.08 -9.08 27.58
N ARG A 510 3.66 -7.93 27.23
CA ARG A 510 5.09 -7.66 27.42
C ARG A 510 5.49 -7.69 28.90
N SER A 511 4.71 -7.09 29.81
CA SER A 511 5.06 -7.10 31.24
C SER A 511 4.91 -8.50 31.86
N LEU A 512 3.92 -9.29 31.45
CA LEU A 512 3.79 -10.69 31.86
C LEU A 512 4.95 -11.55 31.34
N ALA A 513 5.33 -11.39 30.06
CA ALA A 513 6.45 -12.11 29.46
C ALA A 513 7.76 -11.84 30.21
N ASN A 514 8.01 -10.57 30.55
CA ASN A 514 9.17 -10.16 31.35
C ASN A 514 9.17 -10.77 32.75
N GLN A 515 8.02 -10.86 33.42
CA GLN A 515 7.91 -11.43 34.77
C GLN A 515 8.27 -12.93 34.81
N ILE A 516 8.02 -13.67 33.72
CA ILE A 516 8.39 -15.08 33.59
C ILE A 516 9.66 -15.31 32.76
N ASN A 517 10.41 -14.23 32.47
CA ASN A 517 11.70 -14.23 31.75
C ASN A 517 11.64 -14.86 30.34
N ILE A 518 10.61 -14.54 29.55
CA ILE A 518 10.49 -14.98 28.14
C ILE A 518 10.23 -13.79 27.22
N HIS A 519 10.52 -13.94 25.92
CA HIS A 519 10.28 -12.88 24.95
C HIS A 519 8.76 -12.69 24.69
N PRO A 520 8.26 -11.45 24.50
CA PRO A 520 6.85 -11.22 24.21
C PRO A 520 6.32 -11.99 22.99
N ASN A 521 7.11 -12.10 21.91
CA ASN A 521 6.72 -12.89 20.73
C ASN A 521 6.50 -14.38 21.10
N GLN A 522 7.36 -14.93 21.97
CA GLN A 522 7.25 -16.31 22.44
C GLN A 522 6.01 -16.52 23.31
N LEU A 523 5.72 -15.60 24.25
CA LEU A 523 4.50 -15.70 25.06
C LEU A 523 3.26 -15.64 24.18
N SER A 524 3.22 -14.68 23.24
CA SER A 524 2.12 -14.54 22.31
C SER A 524 1.92 -15.79 21.46
N TRP A 525 3.02 -16.33 20.91
CA TRP A 525 3.02 -17.59 20.15
C TRP A 525 2.51 -18.75 21.00
N LEU A 526 2.99 -18.89 22.24
CA LEU A 526 2.60 -19.95 23.17
C LEU A 526 1.10 -19.96 23.45
N LEU A 527 0.51 -18.79 23.74
CA LEU A 527 -0.92 -18.65 23.97
C LEU A 527 -1.73 -19.02 22.72
N ASN A 528 -1.28 -18.59 21.54
CA ASN A 528 -1.98 -18.81 20.29
C ASN A 528 -1.90 -20.26 19.84
N GLU A 529 -0.71 -20.86 19.85
CA GLU A 529 -0.50 -22.20 19.33
C GLU A 529 -0.97 -23.28 20.30
N HIS A 530 -0.65 -23.17 21.59
CA HIS A 530 -0.96 -24.22 22.56
C HIS A 530 -2.29 -24.04 23.29
N LEU A 531 -2.76 -22.81 23.49
CA LEU A 531 -4.04 -22.55 24.17
C LEU A 531 -5.17 -22.12 23.25
N LYS A 532 -4.88 -21.83 21.97
CA LYS A 532 -5.85 -21.30 20.99
C LYS A 532 -6.57 -20.05 21.50
N GLN A 533 -5.84 -19.20 22.23
CA GLN A 533 -6.32 -17.96 22.83
C GLN A 533 -5.35 -16.82 22.56
N ASN A 534 -5.88 -15.60 22.39
CA ASN A 534 -5.05 -14.39 22.50
C ASN A 534 -4.83 -14.01 23.97
N TYR A 535 -3.94 -13.05 24.22
CA TYR A 535 -3.63 -12.59 25.58
C TYR A 535 -4.84 -12.03 26.33
N ASN A 536 -5.67 -11.23 25.66
CA ASN A 536 -6.85 -10.65 26.31
C ASN A 536 -7.85 -11.73 26.76
N GLU A 537 -8.05 -12.76 25.94
CA GLU A 537 -8.89 -13.93 26.29
C GLU A 537 -8.30 -14.71 27.46
N TYR A 538 -6.98 -14.98 27.41
CA TYR A 538 -6.28 -15.70 28.47
C TYR A 538 -6.40 -14.99 29.82
N ILE A 539 -6.08 -13.69 29.90
CA ILE A 539 -6.15 -12.93 31.15
C ILE A 539 -7.58 -12.81 31.65
N ASN A 540 -8.53 -12.47 30.76
CA ASN A 540 -9.90 -12.27 31.20
C ASN A 540 -10.57 -13.56 31.68
N GLN A 541 -10.11 -14.74 31.22
CA GLN A 541 -10.55 -16.01 31.80
C GLN A 541 -10.20 -16.09 33.30
N TYR A 542 -8.97 -15.76 33.68
CA TYR A 542 -8.57 -15.73 35.10
C TYR A 542 -9.36 -14.68 35.90
N ARG A 543 -9.56 -13.48 35.34
CA ARG A 543 -10.33 -12.41 35.99
C ARG A 543 -11.80 -12.80 36.21
N VAL A 544 -12.42 -13.49 35.26
CA VAL A 544 -13.79 -14.02 35.43
C VAL A 544 -13.84 -15.08 36.52
N GLU A 545 -12.87 -15.99 36.58
CA GLU A 545 -12.84 -17.01 37.64
C GLU A 545 -12.61 -16.41 39.03
N GLU A 546 -11.79 -15.36 39.17
CA GLU A 546 -11.64 -14.68 40.45
C GLU A 546 -12.91 -13.91 40.84
N PHE A 547 -13.56 -13.24 39.88
CA PHE A 547 -14.85 -12.59 40.12
C PHE A 547 -15.89 -13.58 40.64
N LYS A 548 -15.98 -14.77 40.06
CA LYS A 548 -16.92 -15.82 40.50
C LYS A 548 -16.72 -16.19 41.97
N LYS A 549 -15.46 -16.26 42.44
CA LYS A 549 -15.16 -16.52 43.86
C LYS A 549 -15.62 -15.36 44.73
N LEU A 550 -15.25 -14.14 44.36
CA LEU A 550 -15.60 -12.93 45.12
C LEU A 550 -17.11 -12.69 45.19
N ALA A 551 -17.85 -13.02 44.12
CA ALA A 551 -19.30 -12.80 44.02
C ALA A 551 -20.15 -13.74 44.88
N VAL A 552 -19.63 -14.92 45.22
CA VAL A 552 -20.31 -15.91 46.07
C VAL A 552 -19.90 -15.76 47.54
N ASP A 553 -18.74 -15.14 47.83
CA ASP A 553 -18.28 -14.89 49.19
C ASP A 553 -19.23 -13.95 49.95
N SER A 554 -19.83 -14.48 51.04
CA SER A 554 -20.78 -13.76 51.87
C SER A 554 -20.21 -12.50 52.55
N SER A 555 -18.89 -12.43 52.76
CA SER A 555 -18.22 -11.24 53.31
C SER A 555 -18.25 -10.05 52.34
N ASN A 556 -18.38 -10.31 51.03
CA ASN A 556 -18.35 -9.30 49.98
C ASN A 556 -19.74 -8.75 49.60
N LYS A 557 -20.81 -9.12 50.31
CA LYS A 557 -22.20 -8.65 50.03
C LYS A 557 -22.37 -7.13 50.02
N HIS A 558 -21.45 -6.39 50.65
CA HIS A 558 -21.46 -4.94 50.70
C HIS A 558 -20.84 -4.27 49.46
N ILE A 559 -20.09 -5.02 48.64
CA ILE A 559 -19.41 -4.52 47.45
C ILE A 559 -20.32 -4.70 46.22
N SER A 560 -20.42 -3.66 45.39
CA SER A 560 -21.18 -3.76 44.14
C SER A 560 -20.54 -4.74 43.15
N LEU A 561 -21.33 -5.32 42.24
CA LEU A 561 -20.81 -6.19 41.16
C LEU A 561 -19.70 -5.53 40.33
N ILE A 562 -19.80 -4.22 40.09
CA ILE A 562 -18.74 -3.47 39.40
C ILE A 562 -17.49 -3.33 40.27
N GLY A 563 -17.65 -3.09 41.58
CA GLY A 563 -16.53 -3.07 42.52
C GLY A 563 -15.79 -4.40 42.54
N LEU A 564 -16.51 -5.52 42.63
CA LEU A 564 -15.93 -6.87 42.57
C LEU A 564 -15.23 -7.16 41.23
N ALA A 565 -15.77 -6.65 40.12
CA ALA A 565 -15.10 -6.75 38.83
C ALA A 565 -13.74 -6.02 38.83
N TYR A 566 -13.67 -4.84 39.45
CA TYR A 566 -12.42 -4.08 39.58
C TYR A 566 -11.43 -4.77 40.52
N GLU A 567 -11.88 -5.33 41.64
CA GLU A 567 -11.06 -6.18 42.52
C GLU A 567 -10.53 -7.43 41.81
N SER A 568 -11.26 -7.91 40.79
CA SER A 568 -10.82 -9.03 39.94
C SER A 568 -9.87 -8.61 38.82
N GLY A 569 -9.46 -7.34 38.77
CA GLY A 569 -8.50 -6.79 37.80
C GLY A 569 -9.10 -6.22 36.51
N PHE A 570 -10.43 -6.15 36.36
CA PHE A 570 -11.01 -5.43 35.23
C PHE A 570 -10.84 -3.91 35.39
N ASN A 571 -10.67 -3.19 34.28
CA ASN A 571 -10.59 -1.72 34.26
C ASN A 571 -11.78 -1.06 33.54
N SER A 572 -12.71 -1.85 33.01
CA SER A 572 -13.86 -1.38 32.23
C SER A 572 -15.09 -2.22 32.50
N LYS A 573 -16.19 -1.56 32.90
CA LYS A 573 -17.51 -2.17 33.06
C LYS A 573 -17.99 -2.85 31.77
N THR A 574 -17.74 -2.23 30.62
CA THR A 574 -18.16 -2.76 29.31
C THR A 574 -17.39 -4.03 28.97
N VAL A 575 -16.06 -4.03 29.16
CA VAL A 575 -15.23 -5.22 28.93
C VAL A 575 -15.63 -6.35 29.87
N PHE A 576 -15.83 -6.04 31.16
CA PHE A 576 -16.29 -7.02 32.15
C PHE A 576 -17.61 -7.68 31.75
N ASN A 577 -18.67 -6.89 31.51
CA ASN A 577 -19.99 -7.45 31.20
C ASN A 577 -19.97 -8.30 29.93
N THR A 578 -19.29 -7.81 28.89
CA THR A 578 -19.22 -8.50 27.59
C THR A 578 -18.44 -9.80 27.73
N THR A 579 -17.31 -9.78 28.43
CA THR A 579 -16.46 -10.96 28.62
C THR A 579 -17.11 -11.98 29.54
N PHE A 580 -17.71 -11.54 30.65
CA PHE A 580 -18.42 -12.42 31.58
C PHE A 580 -19.56 -13.14 30.87
N LYS A 581 -20.39 -12.41 30.10
CA LYS A 581 -21.47 -13.02 29.33
C LYS A 581 -20.94 -13.99 28.26
N LYS A 582 -19.84 -13.65 27.58
CA LYS A 582 -19.19 -14.54 26.58
C LYS A 582 -18.71 -15.85 27.20
N ILE A 583 -18.11 -15.80 28.39
CA ILE A 583 -17.51 -16.98 29.05
C ILE A 583 -18.54 -17.80 29.81
N VAL A 584 -19.46 -17.14 30.52
CA VAL A 584 -20.39 -17.78 31.47
C VAL A 584 -21.77 -18.04 30.85
N GLY A 585 -22.12 -17.36 29.75
CA GLY A 585 -23.40 -17.49 29.07
C GLY A 585 -24.56 -16.71 29.71
N MET A 586 -24.32 -16.00 30.82
CA MET A 586 -25.31 -15.21 31.55
C MET A 586 -24.69 -13.91 32.10
N THR A 587 -25.53 -13.00 32.59
CA THR A 587 -25.08 -11.74 33.21
C THR A 587 -24.50 -11.97 34.61
N PRO A 588 -23.60 -11.10 35.10
CA PRO A 588 -23.07 -11.20 36.47
C PRO A 588 -24.16 -11.23 37.56
N LYS A 589 -25.26 -10.50 37.35
CA LYS A 589 -26.40 -10.44 38.28
C LYS A 589 -27.16 -11.77 38.33
N GLU A 590 -27.41 -12.38 37.17
CA GLU A 590 -28.02 -13.72 37.09
C GLU A 590 -27.14 -14.76 37.77
N TYR A 591 -25.82 -14.68 37.56
CA TYR A 591 -24.86 -15.59 38.19
C TYR A 591 -24.92 -15.49 39.72
N GLN A 592 -24.83 -14.27 40.28
CA GLN A 592 -24.90 -14.07 41.74
C GLN A 592 -26.23 -14.57 42.31
N THR A 593 -27.36 -14.21 41.68
CA THR A 593 -28.70 -14.63 42.16
C THR A 593 -28.82 -16.16 42.21
N LYS A 594 -28.29 -16.85 41.20
CA LYS A 594 -28.33 -18.31 41.10
C LYS A 594 -27.43 -19.02 42.13
N HIS A 595 -26.33 -18.40 42.55
CA HIS A 595 -25.34 -19.04 43.41
C HIS A 595 -25.40 -18.56 44.87
N SER A 596 -26.04 -17.42 45.15
CA SER A 596 -26.35 -16.96 46.52
C SER A 596 -27.61 -17.59 47.11
N SER A 597 -28.35 -18.39 46.33
CA SER A 597 -29.54 -19.16 46.78
C SER A 597 -29.24 -20.65 47.03
N LEU A 598 -27.96 -21.03 46.97
CA LEU A 598 -27.43 -22.38 47.23
C LEU A 598 -26.64 -22.48 48.56
N GLU A 599 -26.52 -21.37 49.30
CA GLU A 599 -26.10 -21.30 50.71
C GLU A 599 -27.31 -21.01 51.59
#